data_AF-A0A6I7XE83-F1
#
_entry.id   AF-A0A6I7XE83-F1
#
_cell.length_a   1.000
_cell.length_b   1.000
_cell.length_c   1.000
_cell.angle_alpha   90.00
_cell.angle_beta   90.00
_cell.angle_gamma   90.00
#
_symmetry.space_group_name_H-M   'P 1'
#
loop_
_entity.id
_entity.type
_entity.pdbx_description
1 polymer ?
#
loop_
_entity_poly.entity_id
_entity_poly.type
_entity_poly.pdbx_seq_one_letter_code
_entity_poly.pdbx_strand_id
1 'polypeptide(L)'
;MKSLPETLPDETNALQKMVLDYQSTVDQLQEKLKWYEEQFCLFQHQRFGASSEKCPDQMELFNEAESILDSLKQDDSDLEETISYQRKKPGRKPLSKHIPREVVRYELPEAERVCECGHALHEAGEDKSEQLEIIPAQIKVIEHVQVKYGCRACEIGIISAPKPAQPIPRSFASASLLAYIIVAKFMDSLPLYRQETIFKRLSIDLSRATV
;
A
#
# COMPACT_ATOMS: atom_id res chain seq x y z
N MET A 1 8.45 -1.13 57.43
CA MET A 1 6.97 -1.18 57.57
C MET A 1 6.60 -0.38 58.81
N LYS A 2 5.94 0.77 58.65
CA LYS A 2 5.41 1.52 59.80
C LYS A 2 4.25 0.70 60.37
N SER A 3 4.38 0.27 61.61
CA SER A 3 3.35 -0.47 62.35
C SER A 3 2.08 0.39 62.44
N LEU A 4 0.93 -0.21 62.12
CA LEU A 4 -0.36 0.41 62.33
C LEU A 4 -0.56 0.64 63.84
N PRO A 5 -1.06 1.80 64.27
CA PRO A 5 -1.41 2.00 65.68
C PRO A 5 -2.55 1.03 66.05
N GLU A 6 -2.33 0.21 67.08
CA GLU A 6 -3.27 -0.84 67.53
C GLU A 6 -4.53 -0.28 68.21
N THR A 7 -4.57 1.02 68.51
CA THR A 7 -5.67 1.68 69.21
C THR A 7 -6.19 2.88 68.44
N LEU A 8 -7.50 2.89 68.19
CA LEU A 8 -8.22 4.01 67.57
C LEU A 8 -8.47 5.13 68.60
N PRO A 9 -8.36 6.41 68.22
CA PRO A 9 -8.74 7.52 69.10
C PRO A 9 -10.24 7.48 69.44
N ASP A 10 -10.63 7.71 70.70
CA ASP A 10 -12.05 7.76 71.12
C ASP A 10 -12.77 9.05 70.69
N GLU A 11 -12.00 10.08 70.34
CA GLU A 11 -12.51 11.39 69.91
C GLU A 11 -12.99 11.35 68.44
N THR A 12 -14.27 11.66 68.22
CA THR A 12 -14.92 11.61 66.89
C THR A 12 -14.23 12.49 65.85
N ASN A 13 -13.74 13.67 66.24
CA ASN A 13 -13.00 14.58 65.37
C ASN A 13 -11.61 14.04 64.99
N ALA A 14 -10.94 13.31 65.88
CA ALA A 14 -9.64 12.71 65.61
C ALA A 14 -9.79 11.52 64.64
N LEU A 15 -10.85 10.73 64.80
CA LEU A 15 -11.20 9.65 63.88
C LEU A 15 -11.51 10.18 62.46
N GLN A 16 -12.30 11.24 62.33
CA GLN A 16 -12.62 11.82 61.02
C GLN A 16 -11.38 12.30 60.26
N LYS A 17 -10.44 12.96 60.96
CA LYS A 17 -9.17 13.38 60.36
C LYS A 17 -8.34 12.18 59.91
N MET A 18 -8.23 11.16 60.75
CA MET A 18 -7.48 9.95 60.43
C MET A 18 -8.05 9.21 59.21
N VAL A 19 -9.38 9.15 59.08
CA VAL A 19 -10.05 8.54 57.91
C VAL A 19 -9.77 9.33 56.63
N LEU A 20 -9.83 10.66 56.68
CA LEU A 20 -9.49 11.50 55.52
C LEU A 20 -8.02 11.36 55.10
N ASP A 21 -7.11 11.33 56.09
CA ASP A 21 -5.69 11.10 55.84
C ASP A 21 -5.47 9.73 55.19
N TYR A 22 -6.11 8.68 55.71
CA TYR A 22 -6.03 7.34 55.11
C TYR A 22 -6.61 7.30 53.69
N GLN A 23 -7.76 7.93 53.44
CA GLN A 23 -8.32 8.04 52.09
C GLN A 23 -7.34 8.70 51.13
N SER A 24 -6.75 9.83 51.52
CA SER A 24 -5.74 10.50 50.69
C SER A 24 -4.51 9.62 50.41
N THR A 25 -4.08 8.81 51.37
CA THR A 25 -2.94 7.89 51.19
C THR A 25 -3.30 6.72 50.28
N VAL A 26 -4.53 6.22 50.36
CA VAL A 26 -5.03 5.14 49.49
C VAL A 26 -5.10 5.64 48.06
N ASP A 27 -5.63 6.85 47.83
CA ASP A 27 -5.70 7.45 46.50
C ASP A 27 -4.30 7.62 45.88
N GLN A 28 -3.34 8.15 46.65
CA GLN A 28 -1.95 8.28 46.20
C GLN A 28 -1.29 6.93 45.88
N LEU A 29 -1.62 5.86 46.61
CA LEU A 29 -1.10 4.53 46.35
C LEU A 29 -1.76 3.90 45.11
N GLN A 30 -3.05 4.12 44.89
CA GLN A 30 -3.77 3.67 43.71
C GLN A 30 -3.26 4.34 42.43
N GLU A 31 -3.00 5.65 42.46
CA GLU A 31 -2.39 6.37 41.34
C GLU A 31 -1.00 5.81 41.00
N LYS A 32 -0.18 5.54 42.01
CA LYS A 32 1.14 4.92 41.80
C LYS A 32 1.04 3.51 41.23
N LEU A 33 0.08 2.70 41.68
CA LEU A 33 -0.14 1.36 41.15
C LEU A 33 -0.53 1.42 39.68
N LYS A 34 -1.51 2.25 39.31
CA LYS A 34 -1.89 2.46 37.90
C LYS A 34 -0.70 2.88 37.06
N TRP A 35 0.09 3.83 37.55
CA TRP A 35 1.29 4.30 36.85
C TRP A 35 2.30 3.16 36.63
N TYR A 36 2.57 2.35 37.65
CA TYR A 36 3.48 1.20 37.51
C TYR A 36 2.93 0.11 36.59
N GLU A 37 1.63 -0.15 36.61
CA GLU A 37 0.96 -1.10 35.71
C GLU A 37 1.07 -0.64 34.24
N GLU A 38 0.83 0.63 33.96
CA GLU A 38 1.00 1.22 32.63
C GLU A 38 2.45 1.11 32.15
N GLN A 39 3.42 1.45 33.01
CA GLN A 39 4.84 1.30 32.69
C GLN A 39 5.22 -0.15 32.44
N PHE A 40 4.70 -1.08 33.25
CA PHE A 40 4.97 -2.51 33.09
C PHE A 40 4.41 -3.03 31.76
N CYS A 41 3.17 -2.69 31.41
CA CYS A 41 2.57 -3.03 30.12
C CYS A 41 3.41 -2.46 28.96
N LEU A 42 3.83 -1.21 29.05
CA LEU A 42 4.67 -0.55 28.05
C LEU A 42 6.02 -1.26 27.89
N PHE A 43 6.70 -1.60 28.98
CA PHE A 43 7.97 -2.34 28.92
C PHE A 43 7.78 -3.77 28.39
N GLN A 44 6.70 -4.45 28.78
CA GLN A 44 6.39 -5.78 28.27
C GLN A 44 6.14 -5.74 26.76
N HIS A 45 5.41 -4.72 26.28
CA HIS A 45 5.21 -4.47 24.86
C HIS A 45 6.51 -4.11 24.13
N GLN A 46 7.38 -3.28 24.69
CA GLN A 46 8.68 -2.97 24.07
C GLN A 46 9.62 -4.17 23.99
N ARG A 47 9.59 -5.06 25.00
CA ARG A 47 10.52 -6.19 25.10
C ARG A 47 10.05 -7.45 24.38
N PHE A 48 8.73 -7.67 24.35
CA PHE A 48 8.11 -8.89 23.82
C PHE A 48 7.02 -8.63 22.76
N GLY A 49 6.58 -7.39 22.60
CA GLY A 49 5.61 -7.02 21.57
C GLY A 49 6.25 -6.97 20.19
N ALA A 50 5.43 -7.15 19.17
CA ALA A 50 5.88 -7.03 17.79
C ALA A 50 6.32 -5.59 17.53
N SER A 51 7.49 -5.39 16.94
CA SER A 51 7.97 -4.07 16.47
C SER A 51 7.20 -3.54 15.24
N SER A 52 6.07 -4.17 14.90
CA SER A 52 5.15 -3.80 13.84
C SER A 52 3.96 -3.06 14.45
N GLU A 53 3.52 -1.97 13.82
CA GLU A 53 2.36 -1.14 14.21
C GLU A 53 1.00 -1.87 14.13
N LYS A 54 0.96 -3.20 14.18
CA LYS A 54 -0.29 -3.96 14.20
C LYS A 54 -0.85 -3.97 15.62
N CYS A 55 -1.61 -2.94 15.97
CA CYS A 55 -2.47 -2.96 17.15
C CYS A 55 -3.81 -3.61 16.75
N PRO A 56 -4.27 -4.69 17.42
CA PRO A 56 -5.51 -5.37 17.05
C PRO A 56 -6.75 -4.47 17.12
N ASP A 57 -6.75 -3.46 17.98
CA ASP A 57 -7.82 -2.46 18.13
C ASP A 57 -7.77 -1.34 17.08
N GLN A 58 -6.69 -1.23 16.30
CA GLN A 58 -6.55 -0.14 15.32
C GLN A 58 -7.29 -0.42 14.00
N MET A 59 -7.81 -1.64 13.79
CA MET A 59 -8.65 -1.96 12.64
C MET A 59 -9.99 -1.20 12.66
N GLU A 60 -10.53 -0.87 13.83
CA GLU A 60 -11.78 -0.12 13.94
C GLU A 60 -11.63 1.35 13.54
N LEU A 61 -10.42 1.92 13.63
CA LEU A 61 -10.13 3.33 13.33
C LEU A 61 -10.10 3.68 11.83
N PHE A 62 -9.99 2.69 10.93
CA PHE A 62 -9.86 2.92 9.49
C PHE A 62 -10.97 2.26 8.66
N ASN A 63 -11.95 1.59 9.29
CA ASN A 63 -13.01 0.83 8.62
C ASN A 63 -14.37 1.55 8.52
N GLU A 64 -14.41 2.88 8.66
CA GLU A 64 -15.65 3.67 8.54
C GLU A 64 -16.34 3.47 7.17
N ALA A 65 -15.57 3.33 6.08
CA ALA A 65 -16.13 3.10 4.74
C ALA A 65 -16.73 1.69 4.56
N GLU A 66 -16.16 0.67 5.22
CA GLU A 66 -16.66 -0.71 5.15
C GLU A 66 -17.91 -0.89 6.01
N SER A 67 -18.00 -0.24 7.18
CA SER A 67 -19.21 -0.28 8.01
C SER A 67 -20.41 0.40 7.32
N ILE A 68 -20.17 1.47 6.56
CA ILE A 68 -21.21 2.14 5.75
C ILE A 68 -21.67 1.21 4.60
N LEU A 69 -20.75 0.51 3.94
CA LEU A 69 -21.08 -0.45 2.89
C LEU A 69 -21.86 -1.66 3.40
N ASP A 70 -21.53 -2.20 4.58
CA ASP A 70 -22.28 -3.31 5.17
C ASP A 70 -23.67 -2.88 5.67
N SER A 71 -23.85 -1.59 6.01
CA SER A 71 -25.17 -1.03 6.31
C SER A 71 -26.05 -0.90 5.05
N LEU A 72 -25.44 -0.69 3.87
CA LEU A 72 -26.14 -0.56 2.59
C LEU A 72 -26.45 -1.91 1.91
N LYS A 73 -25.72 -2.98 2.25
CA LYS A 73 -25.94 -4.33 1.70
C LYS A 73 -27.13 -5.07 2.31
N GLN A 74 -27.71 -4.58 3.41
CA GLN A 74 -28.83 -5.23 4.08
C GLN A 74 -30.19 -5.03 3.37
N ASP A 75 -30.27 -4.14 2.38
CA ASP A 75 -31.53 -3.79 1.71
C ASP A 75 -31.79 -4.54 0.38
N ASP A 76 -30.85 -5.36 -0.12
CA ASP A 76 -30.94 -6.01 -1.44
C ASP A 76 -31.08 -7.55 -1.37
N SER A 77 -31.82 -8.07 -0.38
CA SER A 77 -32.20 -9.48 -0.35
C SER A 77 -33.69 -9.63 -0.66
N ASP A 78 -34.02 -9.90 -1.94
CA ASP A 78 -35.13 -10.79 -2.36
C ASP A 78 -35.33 -10.75 -3.89
N LEU A 79 -34.50 -11.48 -4.64
CA LEU A 79 -34.85 -11.92 -6.01
C LEU A 79 -34.30 -13.34 -6.24
N GLU A 80 -35.14 -14.34 -6.00
CA GLU A 80 -34.86 -15.73 -6.34
C GLU A 80 -35.09 -15.97 -7.84
N GLU A 81 -34.04 -15.84 -8.65
CA GLU A 81 -34.04 -16.31 -10.03
C GLU A 81 -33.65 -17.79 -10.09
N THR A 82 -34.53 -18.62 -10.65
CA THR A 82 -34.29 -20.05 -10.86
C THR A 82 -33.32 -20.26 -12.01
N ILE A 83 -32.02 -20.35 -11.70
CA ILE A 83 -30.96 -20.55 -12.70
C ILE A 83 -30.94 -22.02 -13.14
N SER A 84 -31.43 -22.30 -14.34
CA SER A 84 -31.21 -23.58 -15.00
C SER A 84 -29.77 -23.65 -15.53
N TYR A 85 -28.94 -24.54 -14.99
CA TYR A 85 -27.55 -24.69 -15.42
C TYR A 85 -27.42 -25.77 -16.49
N GLN A 86 -27.10 -25.36 -17.72
CA GLN A 86 -26.49 -26.25 -18.71
C GLN A 86 -24.99 -26.36 -18.43
N ARG A 87 -24.52 -27.57 -18.15
CA ARG A 87 -23.10 -27.85 -17.87
C ARG A 87 -22.27 -27.69 -19.16
N LYS A 88 -21.72 -26.49 -19.38
CA LYS A 88 -20.74 -26.24 -20.44
C LYS A 88 -19.45 -26.97 -20.09
N LYS A 89 -18.92 -27.74 -21.05
CA LYS A 89 -17.62 -28.40 -20.92
C LYS A 89 -16.54 -27.35 -20.59
N PRO A 90 -15.64 -27.58 -19.61
CA PRO A 90 -14.64 -26.61 -19.21
C PRO A 90 -13.55 -26.51 -20.28
N GLY A 91 -13.75 -25.63 -21.25
CA GLY A 91 -12.69 -25.17 -22.16
C GLY A 91 -11.98 -23.97 -21.56
N ARG A 92 -10.68 -23.82 -21.82
CA ARG A 92 -9.92 -22.63 -21.42
C ARG A 92 -10.53 -21.41 -22.12
N LYS A 93 -10.91 -20.39 -21.35
CA LYS A 93 -11.39 -19.12 -21.92
C LYS A 93 -10.24 -18.46 -22.70
N PRO A 94 -10.51 -17.90 -23.90
CA PRO A 94 -9.49 -17.18 -24.67
C PRO A 94 -9.01 -15.94 -23.89
N LEU A 95 -7.76 -15.52 -24.15
CA LEU A 95 -7.24 -14.30 -23.57
C LEU A 95 -7.95 -13.07 -24.16
N SER A 96 -7.94 -11.96 -23.40
CA SER A 96 -8.59 -10.72 -23.83
C SER A 96 -8.07 -10.22 -25.18
N LYS A 97 -8.97 -9.74 -26.03
CA LYS A 97 -8.63 -9.17 -27.36
C LYS A 97 -7.94 -7.81 -27.25
N HIS A 98 -8.07 -7.14 -26.11
CA HIS A 98 -7.51 -5.80 -25.89
C HIS A 98 -6.00 -5.81 -25.55
N ILE A 99 -5.44 -6.97 -25.19
CA ILE A 99 -4.02 -7.10 -24.89
C ILE A 99 -3.25 -7.17 -26.23
N PRO A 100 -2.17 -6.37 -26.41
CA PRO A 100 -1.35 -6.42 -27.61
C PRO A 100 -0.72 -7.81 -27.77
N ARG A 101 -0.67 -8.31 -29.02
CA ARG A 101 -0.11 -9.63 -29.37
C ARG A 101 1.12 -9.43 -30.23
N GLU A 102 2.25 -9.93 -29.76
CA GLU A 102 3.45 -10.11 -30.58
C GLU A 102 3.42 -11.50 -31.21
N VAL A 103 3.46 -11.57 -32.55
CA VAL A 103 3.39 -12.84 -33.28
C VAL A 103 4.79 -13.27 -33.67
N VAL A 104 5.31 -14.29 -32.99
CA VAL A 104 6.56 -14.96 -33.36
C VAL A 104 6.22 -16.16 -34.24
N ARG A 105 6.57 -16.08 -35.54
CA ARG A 105 6.40 -17.20 -36.48
C ARG A 105 7.64 -18.08 -36.45
N TYR A 106 7.44 -19.38 -36.25
CA TYR A 106 8.49 -20.38 -36.39
C TYR A 106 8.32 -21.04 -37.76
N GLU A 107 9.27 -20.82 -38.67
CA GLU A 107 9.26 -21.38 -40.01
C GLU A 107 10.45 -22.33 -40.20
N LEU A 108 10.28 -23.38 -40.99
CA LEU A 108 11.40 -24.23 -41.40
C LEU A 108 12.43 -23.40 -42.19
N PRO A 109 13.73 -23.68 -42.07
CA PRO A 109 14.73 -23.06 -42.95
C PRO A 109 14.49 -23.47 -44.41
N GLU A 110 14.85 -22.59 -45.36
CA GLU A 110 14.54 -22.78 -46.78
C GLU A 110 15.03 -24.11 -47.36
N ALA A 111 16.17 -24.61 -46.88
CA ALA A 111 16.74 -25.89 -47.29
C ALA A 111 15.87 -27.11 -46.91
N GLU A 112 15.06 -27.00 -45.86
CA GLU A 112 14.18 -28.07 -45.37
C GLU A 112 12.75 -27.93 -45.92
N ARG A 113 12.45 -26.87 -46.68
CA ARG A 113 11.15 -26.65 -47.35
C ARG A 113 11.04 -27.43 -48.66
N VAL A 114 11.66 -28.59 -48.75
CA VAL A 114 11.62 -29.47 -49.93
C VAL A 114 11.06 -30.81 -49.49
N CYS A 115 9.98 -31.21 -50.16
CA CYS A 115 9.37 -32.52 -49.95
C CYS A 115 10.30 -33.61 -50.49
N GLU A 116 10.18 -34.82 -49.96
CA GLU A 116 10.94 -36.00 -50.44
C GLU A 116 10.74 -36.28 -51.95
N CYS A 117 9.65 -35.79 -52.54
CA CYS A 117 9.37 -35.86 -53.97
C CYS A 117 10.03 -34.73 -54.80
N GLY A 118 10.89 -33.90 -54.20
CA GLY A 118 11.63 -32.82 -54.87
C GLY A 118 10.84 -31.53 -55.12
N HIS A 119 9.59 -31.44 -54.67
CA HIS A 119 8.75 -30.25 -54.80
C HIS A 119 8.83 -29.36 -53.55
N ALA A 120 8.63 -28.06 -53.71
CA ALA A 120 8.62 -27.12 -52.59
C ALA A 120 7.41 -27.35 -51.66
N LEU A 121 7.67 -27.37 -50.35
CA LEU A 121 6.62 -27.42 -49.32
C LEU A 121 5.91 -26.06 -49.24
N HIS A 122 4.58 -26.09 -49.11
CA HIS A 122 3.75 -24.90 -48.92
C HIS A 122 3.10 -24.94 -47.53
N GLU A 123 2.62 -23.78 -47.06
CA GLU A 123 1.96 -23.67 -45.76
C GLU A 123 0.61 -24.42 -45.77
N ALA A 124 0.50 -25.49 -44.98
CA ALA A 124 -0.69 -26.35 -44.95
C ALA A 124 -1.61 -26.10 -43.73
N GLY A 125 -1.10 -25.45 -42.67
CA GLY A 125 -1.85 -25.14 -41.46
C GLY A 125 -0.98 -24.47 -40.41
N GLU A 126 -1.61 -23.77 -39.45
CA GLU A 126 -0.93 -23.11 -38.35
C GLU A 126 -1.56 -23.48 -37.00
N ASP A 127 -0.75 -23.95 -36.07
CA ASP A 127 -1.15 -24.18 -34.68
C ASP A 127 -0.83 -22.93 -33.85
N LYS A 128 -1.85 -22.31 -33.27
CA LYS A 128 -1.71 -21.09 -32.46
C LYS A 128 -1.79 -21.40 -30.98
N SER A 129 -0.74 -21.06 -30.24
CA SER A 129 -0.74 -21.04 -28.78
C SER A 129 -0.48 -19.61 -28.28
N GLU A 130 -1.31 -19.12 -27.38
CA GLU A 130 -1.10 -17.80 -26.75
C GLU A 130 -0.41 -17.95 -25.39
N GLN A 131 0.56 -17.09 -25.11
CA GLN A 131 1.24 -16.97 -23.83
C GLN A 131 1.19 -15.52 -23.34
N LEU A 132 1.16 -15.31 -22.02
CA LEU A 132 1.23 -13.97 -21.41
C LEU A 132 2.67 -13.71 -20.97
N GLU A 133 3.26 -12.65 -21.50
CA GLU A 133 4.54 -12.13 -21.06
C GLU A 133 4.33 -10.92 -20.15
N ILE A 134 5.05 -10.88 -19.02
CA ILE A 134 5.02 -9.74 -18.10
C ILE A 134 6.30 -8.93 -18.33
N ILE A 135 6.14 -7.70 -18.82
CA ILE A 135 7.21 -6.70 -18.86
C ILE A 135 7.11 -5.86 -17.58
N PRO A 136 8.10 -5.90 -16.67
CA PRO A 136 8.06 -5.14 -15.43
C PRO A 136 7.99 -3.62 -15.66
N ALA A 137 7.76 -2.86 -14.57
CA ALA A 137 7.69 -1.41 -14.61
C ALA A 137 8.98 -0.80 -15.22
N GLN A 138 8.83 -0.14 -16.37
CA GLN A 138 9.90 0.63 -17.00
C GLN A 138 9.90 2.06 -16.44
N ILE A 139 11.03 2.48 -15.88
CA ILE A 139 11.19 3.83 -15.30
C ILE A 139 12.17 4.62 -16.16
N LYS A 140 11.82 5.87 -16.46
CA LYS A 140 12.65 6.79 -17.23
C LYS A 140 12.78 8.13 -16.51
N VAL A 141 13.94 8.77 -16.66
CA VAL A 141 14.17 10.14 -16.19
C VAL A 141 13.74 11.11 -17.27
N ILE A 142 12.90 12.09 -16.93
CA ILE A 142 12.52 13.18 -17.83
C ILE A 142 13.34 14.41 -17.43
N GLU A 143 14.38 14.71 -18.21
CA GLU A 143 15.18 15.90 -18.02
C GLU A 143 14.52 17.12 -18.69
N HIS A 144 14.20 18.13 -17.89
CA HIS A 144 13.61 19.37 -18.38
C HIS A 144 14.68 20.45 -18.55
N VAL A 145 15.17 20.63 -19.78
CA VAL A 145 16.14 21.67 -20.10
C VAL A 145 15.42 22.96 -20.52
N GLN A 146 15.53 24.00 -19.69
CA GLN A 146 14.96 25.31 -19.99
C GLN A 146 15.98 26.18 -20.72
N VAL A 147 15.81 26.32 -22.04
CA VAL A 147 16.68 27.19 -22.86
C VAL A 147 16.35 28.65 -22.58
N LYS A 148 17.40 29.43 -22.35
CA LYS A 148 17.34 30.87 -22.13
C LYS A 148 17.90 31.58 -23.36
N TYR A 149 17.20 32.61 -23.81
CA TYR A 149 17.57 33.42 -24.96
C TYR A 149 17.94 34.82 -24.48
N GLY A 150 19.06 35.34 -24.98
CA GLY A 150 19.49 36.71 -24.75
C GLY A 150 19.88 37.34 -26.08
N CYS A 151 19.57 38.62 -26.26
CA CYS A 151 20.00 39.35 -27.44
C CYS A 151 21.47 39.77 -27.29
N ARG A 152 22.33 39.36 -28.24
CA ARG A 152 23.76 39.72 -28.23
C ARG A 152 24.04 41.18 -28.59
N ALA A 153 23.09 41.86 -29.24
CA ALA A 153 23.28 43.21 -29.75
C ALA A 153 22.97 44.30 -28.71
N CYS A 154 22.01 44.05 -27.81
CA CYS A 154 21.62 45.02 -26.79
C CYS A 154 21.87 44.55 -25.36
N GLU A 155 22.20 43.28 -25.12
CA GLU A 155 22.44 42.68 -23.78
C GLU A 155 21.31 42.89 -22.75
N ILE A 156 20.18 43.48 -23.15
CA ILE A 156 19.04 43.77 -22.29
C ILE A 156 18.08 42.58 -22.31
N GLY A 157 18.04 41.86 -21.19
CA GLY A 157 16.99 40.87 -20.87
C GLY A 157 17.29 39.43 -21.31
N ILE A 158 17.17 38.51 -20.36
CA ILE A 158 17.20 37.07 -20.61
C ILE A 158 15.77 36.54 -20.58
N ILE A 159 15.29 36.03 -21.71
CA ILE A 159 13.95 35.47 -21.86
C ILE A 159 14.08 33.95 -21.77
N SER A 160 13.31 33.33 -20.87
CA SER A 160 13.33 31.87 -20.69
C SER A 160 12.05 31.25 -21.26
N ALA A 161 12.16 30.09 -21.91
CA ALA A 161 10.99 29.35 -22.38
C ALA A 161 10.11 28.91 -21.18
N PRO A 162 8.77 29.01 -21.25
CA PRO A 162 7.90 28.59 -20.15
C PRO A 162 7.98 27.07 -19.93
N LYS A 163 8.10 26.65 -18.67
CA LYS A 163 8.09 25.23 -18.27
C LYS A 163 6.66 24.85 -17.83
N PRO A 164 6.17 23.64 -18.15
CA PRO A 164 4.90 23.16 -17.62
C PRO A 164 4.93 23.10 -16.08
N ALA A 165 3.80 23.38 -15.46
CA ALA A 165 3.65 23.26 -14.01
C ALA A 165 3.83 21.79 -13.59
N GLN A 166 4.64 21.57 -12.55
CA GLN A 166 4.80 20.27 -11.92
C GLN A 166 3.80 20.13 -10.76
N PRO A 167 3.27 18.92 -10.47
CA PRO A 167 2.35 18.70 -9.36
C PRO A 167 2.92 19.16 -8.02
N ILE A 168 4.19 18.83 -7.77
CA ILE A 168 4.93 19.27 -6.59
C ILE A 168 6.12 20.12 -7.10
N PRO A 169 6.16 21.43 -6.80
CA PRO A 169 7.26 22.29 -7.22
C PRO A 169 8.60 21.77 -6.67
N ARG A 170 9.63 21.73 -7.54
CA ARG A 170 11.01 21.31 -7.19
C ARG A 170 11.17 19.83 -6.78
N SER A 171 10.12 19.02 -6.88
CA SER A 171 10.23 17.57 -6.71
C SER A 171 10.71 16.90 -7.99
N PHE A 172 11.39 15.76 -7.85
CA PHE A 172 11.69 14.87 -8.97
C PHE A 172 10.50 13.97 -9.35
N ALA A 173 9.46 13.93 -8.51
CA ALA A 173 8.29 13.09 -8.74
C ALA A 173 7.41 13.65 -9.88
N SER A 174 7.30 12.88 -10.97
CA SER A 174 6.37 13.18 -12.06
C SER A 174 4.93 12.85 -11.65
N ALA A 175 3.96 13.42 -12.38
CA ALA A 175 2.54 13.08 -12.18
C ALA A 175 2.27 11.58 -12.32
N SER A 176 2.96 10.89 -13.24
CA SER A 176 2.84 9.45 -13.44
C SER A 176 3.39 8.65 -12.26
N LEU A 177 4.53 9.07 -11.67
CA LEU A 177 5.11 8.41 -10.51
C LEU A 177 4.18 8.55 -9.30
N LEU A 178 3.66 9.76 -9.06
CA LEU A 178 2.72 10.01 -7.97
C LEU A 178 1.44 9.19 -8.13
N ALA A 179 0.86 9.16 -9.33
CA ALA A 179 -0.33 8.36 -9.62
C ALA A 179 -0.09 6.86 -9.35
N TYR A 180 1.05 6.33 -9.77
CA TYR A 180 1.41 4.94 -9.51
C TYR A 180 1.49 4.62 -8.00
N ILE A 181 2.15 5.48 -7.22
CA ILE A 181 2.31 5.28 -5.77
C ILE A 181 0.96 5.37 -5.06
N ILE A 182 0.10 6.33 -5.44
CA ILE A 182 -1.25 6.49 -4.89
C ILE A 182 -2.09 5.24 -5.19
N VAL A 183 -2.14 4.78 -6.45
CA VAL A 183 -2.88 3.57 -6.83
C VAL A 183 -2.33 2.35 -6.08
N ALA A 184 -1.01 2.19 -6.04
CA ALA A 184 -0.39 1.09 -5.31
C ALA A 184 -0.73 1.12 -3.80
N LYS A 185 -0.75 2.31 -3.18
CA LYS A 185 -1.04 2.46 -1.75
C LYS A 185 -2.51 2.22 -1.42
N PHE A 186 -3.42 2.81 -2.19
CA PHE A 186 -4.84 2.87 -1.85
C PHE A 186 -5.70 1.84 -2.58
N MET A 187 -5.38 1.49 -3.83
CA MET A 187 -6.11 0.46 -4.58
C MET A 187 -5.50 -0.92 -4.36
N ASP A 188 -4.17 -1.04 -4.45
CA ASP A 188 -3.49 -2.33 -4.33
C ASP A 188 -3.06 -2.66 -2.89
N SER A 189 -3.39 -1.80 -1.93
CA SER A 189 -3.08 -1.97 -0.50
C SER A 189 -1.59 -2.25 -0.22
N LEU A 190 -0.69 -1.68 -1.03
CA LEU A 190 0.75 -1.88 -0.95
C LEU A 190 1.39 -0.82 -0.03
N PRO A 191 1.92 -1.20 1.16
CA PRO A 191 2.50 -0.22 2.08
C PRO A 191 3.75 0.48 1.51
N LEU A 192 3.97 1.73 1.91
CA LEU A 192 5.07 2.57 1.37
C LEU A 192 6.47 1.94 1.58
N TYR A 193 6.74 1.30 2.71
CA TYR A 193 8.03 0.61 2.94
C TYR A 193 8.28 -0.53 1.93
N ARG A 194 7.21 -1.18 1.48
CA ARG A 194 7.28 -2.27 0.50
C ARG A 194 7.47 -1.70 -0.89
N GLN A 195 6.80 -0.59 -1.20
CA GLN A 195 7.04 0.16 -2.44
C GLN A 195 8.51 0.61 -2.53
N GLU A 196 9.07 1.18 -1.46
CA GLU A 196 10.49 1.55 -1.38
C GLU A 196 11.40 0.34 -1.69
N THR A 197 11.10 -0.84 -1.14
CA THR A 197 11.86 -2.06 -1.42
C THR A 197 11.76 -2.50 -2.88
N ILE A 198 10.59 -2.32 -3.51
CA ILE A 198 10.38 -2.62 -4.93
C ILE A 198 11.20 -1.66 -5.80
N PHE A 199 11.17 -0.36 -5.51
CA PHE A 199 11.99 0.63 -6.23
C PHE A 199 13.49 0.39 -6.04
N LYS A 200 13.93 -0.04 -4.85
CA LYS A 200 15.32 -0.44 -4.60
C LYS A 200 15.79 -1.58 -5.50
N ARG A 201 14.94 -2.56 -5.81
CA ARG A 201 15.28 -3.64 -6.78
C ARG A 201 15.48 -3.10 -8.20
N LEU A 202 14.84 -1.98 -8.53
CA LEU A 202 15.02 -1.26 -9.79
C LEU A 202 16.18 -0.25 -9.71
N SER A 203 17.02 -0.32 -8.66
CA SER A 203 18.14 0.61 -8.42
C SER A 203 17.71 2.07 -8.24
N ILE A 204 16.48 2.31 -7.78
CA ILE A 204 15.95 3.64 -7.51
C ILE A 204 15.77 3.80 -6.01
N ASP A 205 16.42 4.82 -5.45
CA ASP A 205 16.29 5.14 -4.04
C ASP A 205 15.13 6.12 -3.84
N LEU A 206 13.99 5.58 -3.44
CA LEU A 206 12.76 6.33 -3.20
C LEU A 206 12.38 6.21 -1.73
N SER A 207 12.79 7.18 -0.91
CA SER A 207 12.48 7.15 0.51
C SER A 207 11.00 7.46 0.77
N ARG A 208 10.43 6.84 1.80
CA ARG A 208 9.07 7.14 2.31
C ARG A 208 8.83 8.60 2.71
N ALA A 209 9.89 9.39 2.93
CA ALA A 209 9.80 10.79 3.34
C ALA A 209 9.78 11.75 2.13
N THR A 210 10.23 11.27 0.97
CA THR A 210 10.28 12.03 -0.28
C THR A 210 9.03 11.91 -1.14
N VAL A 211 8.13 10.98 -0.80
CA VAL A 211 6.90 10.66 -1.55
C VAL A 211 5.68 11.02 -0.73
#